data_AF-A0A259KUF6-F1
#
_entry.id   AF-A0A259KUF6-F1
#
_cell.length_a   1.000
_cell.length_b   1.000
_cell.length_c   1.000
_cell.angle_alpha   90.00
_cell.angle_beta   90.00
_cell.angle_gamma   90.00
#
_symmetry.space_group_name_H-M   'P 1'
#
loop_
_entity.id
_entity.type
_entity.pdbx_description
1 polymer ?
#
loop_
_entity_poly.entity_id
_entity_poly.type
_entity_poly.pdbx_seq_one_letter_code
_entity_poly.pdbx_strand_id
1 'polypeptide(L)'
;MARQRLGEQAAQATNGSRLAELQADGRMTNVELASRVGISAPPCLRRVRGLEEAGFIRGYHADIDARELGFEVQVFAMVRLNSQAEADLSAFEARCRAWPLVRECHMLNGEIDFIL
;
A
#
# COMPACT_ATOMS: atom_id res chain seq x y z
N MET A 1 -31.72 -13.79 -0.01
CA MET A 1 -30.29 -13.77 0.40
C MET A 1 -29.29 -14.05 -0.74
N ALA A 2 -29.57 -14.92 -1.73
CA ALA A 2 -28.61 -15.22 -2.80
C ALA A 2 -28.31 -14.04 -3.78
N ARG A 3 -29.30 -13.17 -4.06
CA ARG A 3 -29.12 -12.00 -4.93
C ARG A 3 -28.25 -10.88 -4.32
N GLN A 4 -28.14 -10.81 -2.99
CA GLN A 4 -27.29 -9.83 -2.29
C GLN A 4 -25.80 -10.22 -2.38
N ARG A 5 -25.47 -11.51 -2.18
CA ARG A 5 -24.09 -12.02 -2.26
C ARG A 5 -23.47 -11.92 -3.66
N LEU A 6 -24.25 -12.12 -4.71
CA LEU A 6 -23.81 -11.94 -6.10
C LEU A 6 -23.49 -10.48 -6.44
N GLY A 7 -24.24 -9.52 -5.86
CA GLY A 7 -24.00 -8.09 -6.04
C GLY A 7 -22.71 -7.61 -5.35
N GLU A 8 -22.42 -8.11 -4.16
CA GLU A 8 -21.20 -7.81 -3.40
C GLU A 8 -19.94 -8.40 -4.06
N GLN A 9 -20.01 -9.64 -4.56
CA GLN A 9 -18.89 -10.27 -5.28
C GLN A 9 -18.58 -9.56 -6.61
N ALA A 10 -19.59 -9.13 -7.36
CA ALA A 10 -19.40 -8.34 -8.58
C ALA A 10 -18.82 -6.96 -8.27
N ALA A 11 -19.25 -6.30 -7.19
CA ALA A 11 -18.68 -5.03 -6.73
C ALA A 11 -17.21 -5.18 -6.30
N GLN A 12 -16.87 -6.24 -5.57
CA GLN A 12 -15.49 -6.55 -5.16
C GLN A 12 -14.60 -6.87 -6.37
N ALA A 13 -15.09 -7.65 -7.33
CA ALA A 13 -14.36 -7.97 -8.56
C ALA A 13 -14.12 -6.72 -9.43
N THR A 14 -15.10 -5.83 -9.52
CA THR A 14 -14.95 -4.56 -10.25
C THR A 14 -14.03 -3.58 -9.51
N ASN A 15 -13.91 -3.67 -8.18
CA ASN A 15 -12.94 -2.87 -7.42
C ASN A 15 -11.53 -3.43 -7.61
N GLY A 16 -11.38 -4.76 -7.68
CA GLY A 16 -10.11 -5.41 -7.97
C GLY A 16 -9.47 -4.94 -9.27
N SER A 17 -10.26 -4.77 -10.34
CA SER A 17 -9.73 -4.24 -11.60
C SER A 17 -9.30 -2.77 -11.51
N ARG A 18 -10.04 -1.88 -10.83
CA ARG A 18 -9.62 -0.48 -10.64
C ARG A 18 -8.35 -0.34 -9.82
N LEU A 19 -8.27 -1.08 -8.71
CA LEU A 19 -7.09 -1.06 -7.85
C LEU A 19 -5.87 -1.59 -8.60
N ALA A 20 -6.01 -2.66 -9.38
CA ALA A 20 -4.93 -3.18 -10.22
C ALA A 20 -4.46 -2.14 -11.26
N GLU A 21 -5.37 -1.47 -11.96
CA GLU A 21 -5.02 -0.42 -12.93
C GLU A 21 -4.32 0.77 -12.27
N LEU A 22 -4.81 1.25 -11.13
CA LEU A 22 -4.20 2.37 -10.40
C LEU A 22 -2.88 1.99 -9.71
N GLN A 23 -2.70 0.73 -9.32
CA GLN A 23 -1.41 0.24 -8.82
C GLN A 23 -0.38 0.13 -9.94
N ALA A 24 -0.80 -0.22 -11.15
CA ALA A 24 0.07 -0.27 -12.32
C ALA A 24 0.45 1.14 -12.81
N ASP A 25 -0.51 2.07 -12.84
CA ASP A 25 -0.29 3.46 -13.20
C ASP A 25 -1.21 4.40 -12.41
N GLY A 26 -0.68 4.94 -11.32
CA GLY A 26 -1.40 5.89 -10.47
C GLY A 26 -1.57 7.29 -11.07
N ARG A 27 -0.89 7.60 -12.18
CA ARG A 27 -0.98 8.91 -12.87
C ARG A 27 -2.04 8.91 -13.99
N MET A 28 -2.59 7.75 -14.32
CA MET A 28 -3.62 7.57 -15.33
C MET A 28 -4.82 8.51 -15.11
N THR A 29 -5.33 9.10 -16.18
CA THR A 29 -6.52 9.94 -16.08
C THR A 29 -7.76 9.11 -15.75
N ASN A 30 -8.75 9.71 -15.08
CA ASN A 30 -10.01 9.02 -14.82
C ASN A 30 -10.75 8.60 -16.10
N VAL A 31 -10.51 9.27 -17.23
CA VAL A 31 -11.10 8.89 -18.53
C VAL A 31 -10.50 7.58 -19.04
N GLU A 32 -9.17 7.45 -18.98
CA GLU A 32 -8.46 6.22 -19.35
C GLU A 32 -8.82 5.07 -18.41
N LEU A 33 -8.83 5.31 -17.09
CA LEU A 33 -9.22 4.30 -16.11
C LEU A 33 -10.64 3.80 -16.37
N ALA A 34 -11.58 4.72 -16.60
CA ALA A 34 -12.98 4.39 -16.89
C ALA A 34 -13.10 3.52 -18.15
N SER A 35 -12.33 3.85 -19.20
CA SER A 35 -12.25 3.05 -20.43
C SER A 35 -11.74 1.64 -20.16
N ARG A 36 -10.65 1.48 -19.39
CA ARG A 36 -10.06 0.17 -19.06
C ARG A 36 -10.98 -0.69 -18.22
N VAL A 37 -11.69 -0.09 -17.26
CA VAL A 37 -12.60 -0.82 -16.35
C VAL A 37 -14.03 -0.93 -16.86
N GLY A 38 -14.31 -0.50 -18.09
CA GLY A 38 -15.58 -0.72 -18.78
C GLY A 38 -16.78 0.06 -18.23
N ILE A 39 -16.57 1.27 -17.68
CA ILE A 39 -17.65 2.15 -17.20
C ILE A 39 -17.44 3.60 -17.66
N SER A 40 -18.46 4.45 -17.54
CA SER A 40 -18.29 5.88 -17.86
C SER A 40 -17.47 6.62 -16.80
N ALA A 41 -16.91 7.77 -17.18
CA ALA A 41 -16.03 8.55 -16.32
C ALA A 41 -16.68 9.03 -14.99
N PRO A 42 -17.92 9.54 -14.95
CA PRO A 42 -18.54 10.00 -13.70
C PRO A 42 -18.70 8.92 -12.59
N PRO A 43 -19.24 7.71 -12.87
CA PRO A 43 -19.28 6.66 -11.86
C PRO A 43 -17.90 6.10 -11.51
N CYS A 44 -16.92 6.14 -12.43
CA CYS A 44 -15.55 5.74 -12.14
C CYS A 44 -14.93 6.65 -11.07
N LEU A 45 -15.03 7.96 -11.27
CA LEU A 45 -14.51 8.95 -10.34
C LEU A 45 -15.10 8.78 -8.93
N ARG A 46 -16.41 8.55 -8.85
CA ARG A 46 -17.11 8.32 -7.57
C ARG A 46 -16.59 7.08 -6.84
N ARG A 47 -16.29 6.00 -7.58
CA ARG A 47 -15.76 4.76 -7.00
C ARG A 47 -14.33 4.92 -6.53
N VAL A 48 -13.48 5.63 -7.28
CA VAL A 48 -12.11 5.95 -6.87
C VAL A 48 -12.14 6.76 -5.57
N ARG A 49 -12.94 7.83 -5.51
CA ARG A 49 -13.12 8.61 -4.27
C ARG A 49 -13.59 7.76 -3.10
N GLY A 50 -14.55 6.86 -3.32
CA GLY A 50 -14.99 5.92 -2.28
C GLY A 50 -13.87 5.00 -1.79
N LEU A 51 -12.94 4.58 -2.65
CA LEU A 51 -11.77 3.77 -2.26
C LEU A 51 -10.74 4.60 -1.47
N GLU A 52 -10.55 5.87 -1.83
CA GLU A 52 -9.70 6.81 -1.11
C GLU A 52 -10.27 7.14 0.28
N GLU A 53 -11.55 7.51 0.35
CA GLU A 53 -12.26 7.82 1.59
C GLU A 53 -12.33 6.63 2.55
N ALA A 54 -12.48 5.41 2.02
CA ALA A 54 -12.46 4.18 2.81
C ALA A 54 -11.05 3.69 3.17
N GLY A 55 -9.99 4.37 2.73
CA GLY A 55 -8.60 4.04 3.05
C GLY A 55 -8.01 2.86 2.29
N PHE A 56 -8.70 2.32 1.30
CA PHE A 56 -8.13 1.30 0.40
C PHE A 56 -7.01 1.88 -0.47
N ILE A 57 -7.16 3.14 -0.89
CA ILE A 57 -6.10 3.92 -1.55
C ILE A 57 -5.54 4.90 -0.53
N ARG A 58 -4.31 4.66 -0.09
CA ARG A 58 -3.63 5.50 0.91
C ARG A 58 -2.95 6.72 0.30
N GLY A 59 -2.62 6.66 -0.98
CA GLY A 59 -1.90 7.71 -1.69
C GLY A 59 -1.40 7.24 -3.05
N TYR A 60 -0.89 8.20 -3.83
CA TYR A 60 -0.27 7.98 -5.13
C TYR A 60 1.17 8.47 -5.06
N HIS A 61 2.11 7.62 -5.45
CA HIS A 61 3.54 7.89 -5.34
C HIS A 61 4.24 7.56 -6.66
N ALA A 62 5.37 8.23 -6.91
CA ALA A 62 6.25 7.89 -8.02
C ALA A 62 7.13 6.70 -7.64
N ASP A 63 7.34 5.79 -8.59
CA ASP A 63 8.44 4.83 -8.54
C ASP A 63 9.71 5.53 -9.03
N ILE A 64 10.73 5.60 -8.18
CA ILE A 64 11.94 6.40 -8.41
C ILE A 64 13.14 5.46 -8.36
N ASP A 65 14.03 5.56 -9.36
CA ASP A 65 15.28 4.81 -9.34
C ASP A 65 16.16 5.32 -8.19
N ALA A 66 16.36 4.45 -7.20
CA ALA A 66 17.16 4.75 -6.03
C ALA A 66 18.65 4.99 -6.36
N ARG A 67 19.18 4.35 -7.42
CA ARG A 67 20.58 4.48 -7.82
C ARG A 67 20.88 5.85 -8.42
N GLU A 68 19.96 6.39 -9.21
CA GLU A 68 20.05 7.77 -9.74
C GLU A 68 20.02 8.83 -8.63
N LEU A 69 19.49 8.47 -7.45
CA LEU A 69 19.52 9.30 -6.24
C LEU A 69 20.77 9.07 -5.37
N GLY A 70 21.71 8.23 -5.79
CA GLY A 70 22.94 7.90 -5.06
C GLY A 70 22.80 6.80 -4.01
N PHE A 71 21.68 6.07 -3.97
CA PHE A 71 21.53 4.88 -3.14
C PHE A 71 21.95 3.62 -3.91
N GLU A 72 23.24 3.32 -3.87
CA GLU A 72 23.81 2.20 -4.63
C GLU A 72 23.49 0.82 -4.05
N VAL A 73 23.24 0.76 -2.74
CA VAL A 73 23.03 -0.51 -2.02
C VAL A 73 21.73 -0.45 -1.24
N GLN A 74 20.93 -1.51 -1.36
CA GLN A 74 19.80 -1.79 -0.48
C GLN A 74 20.20 -2.89 0.50
N VAL A 75 19.89 -2.68 1.78
CA VAL A 75 20.20 -3.63 2.85
C VAL A 75 18.88 -4.07 3.49
N PHE A 76 18.80 -5.34 3.84
CA PHE A 76 17.76 -5.88 4.73
C PHE A 76 18.43 -6.24 6.06
N ALA A 77 18.08 -5.54 7.13
CA ALA A 77 18.60 -5.77 8.46
C ALA A 77 17.58 -6.56 9.29
N MET A 78 17.99 -7.74 9.76
CA MET A 78 17.24 -8.53 10.72
C MET A 78 17.70 -8.15 12.13
N VAL A 79 16.78 -7.62 12.95
CA VAL A 79 17.09 -7.11 14.28
C VAL A 79 16.38 -7.94 15.33
N ARG A 80 17.16 -8.46 16.29
CA ARG A 80 16.69 -9.03 17.54
C ARG A 80 17.03 -8.06 18.68
N LEU A 81 16.05 -7.72 19.49
CA LEU A 81 16.22 -6.93 20.69
C LEU A 81 16.58 -7.84 21.87
N ASN A 82 17.31 -7.29 22.84
CA ASN A 82 17.62 -8.01 24.08
C ASN A 82 16.39 -8.22 24.97
N SER A 83 15.38 -7.37 24.82
CA SER A 83 14.12 -7.38 25.56
C SER A 83 12.97 -7.23 24.57
N GLN A 84 11.94 -8.06 24.74
CA GLN A 84 10.68 -8.02 23.99
C GLN A 84 9.56 -7.35 24.78
N ALA A 85 9.90 -6.56 25.81
CA ALA A 85 8.91 -5.74 26.49
C ALA A 85 8.29 -4.73 25.51
N GLU A 86 6.99 -4.49 25.62
CA GLU A 86 6.23 -3.60 24.71
C GLU A 86 6.86 -2.20 24.60
N ALA A 87 7.37 -1.67 25.70
CA ALA A 87 8.05 -0.39 25.73
C ALA A 87 9.33 -0.36 24.87
N ASP A 88 10.11 -1.45 24.85
CA ASP A 88 11.35 -1.56 24.07
C ASP A 88 11.05 -1.72 22.57
N LEU A 89 10.05 -2.55 22.24
CA LEU A 89 9.58 -2.74 20.86
C LEU A 89 9.06 -1.42 20.28
N SER A 90 8.21 -0.71 21.04
CA SER A 90 7.63 0.58 20.62
C SER A 90 8.70 1.66 20.45
N ALA A 91 9.67 1.72 21.38
CA ALA A 91 10.79 2.66 21.29
C ALA A 91 11.67 2.39 20.06
N PHE A 92 11.92 1.12 19.74
CA PHE A 92 12.66 0.74 18.55
C PHE A 92 11.93 1.11 17.25
N GLU A 93 10.63 0.81 17.17
CA GLU A 93 9.80 1.16 16.02
C GLU A 93 9.78 2.68 15.77
N ALA A 94 9.59 3.46 16.83
CA ALA A 94 9.60 4.93 16.76
C ALA A 94 10.95 5.45 16.25
N ARG A 95 12.07 4.86 16.69
CA ARG A 95 13.40 5.21 16.22
C ARG A 95 13.60 4.88 14.74
N CYS A 96 13.13 3.71 14.29
CA CYS A 96 13.19 3.32 12.88
C CYS A 96 12.42 4.30 12.00
N ARG A 97 11.20 4.69 12.42
CA ARG A 97 10.35 5.64 11.69
C ARG A 97 11.00 7.02 11.53
N ALA A 98 11.82 7.44 12.50
CA ALA A 98 12.52 8.73 12.45
C ALA A 98 13.82 8.69 11.63
N TRP A 99 14.30 7.52 11.22
CA TRP A 99 15.57 7.36 10.52
C TRP A 99 15.35 7.47 9.00
N PRO A 100 15.88 8.50 8.31
CA PRO A 100 15.59 8.72 6.88
C PRO A 100 16.04 7.59 5.94
N LEU A 101 16.99 6.75 6.38
CA LEU A 101 17.50 5.63 5.60
C LEU A 101 16.60 4.38 5.70
N VAL A 102 15.73 4.32 6.72
CA VAL A 102 14.81 3.20 6.91
C VAL A 102 13.54 3.49 6.11
N ARG A 103 13.36 2.77 5.00
CA ARG A 103 12.20 2.94 4.12
C ARG A 103 10.98 2.18 4.61
N GLU A 104 11.20 1.01 5.18
CA GLU A 104 10.17 0.16 5.75
C GLU A 104 10.70 -0.48 7.04
N CYS A 105 9.81 -0.78 7.97
CA CYS A 105 10.15 -1.51 9.18
C CYS A 105 8.95 -2.36 9.55
N HIS A 106 9.17 -3.67 9.64
CA HIS A 106 8.13 -4.66 9.89
C HIS A 106 8.48 -5.44 11.14
N MET A 107 7.57 -5.45 12.11
CA MET A 107 7.67 -6.31 13.28
C MET A 107 7.27 -7.73 12.89
N LEU A 108 8.09 -8.70 13.30
CA LEU A 108 7.91 -10.11 12.98
C LEU A 108 7.57 -10.90 14.24
N ASN A 109 6.87 -12.02 14.05
CA ASN A 109 6.73 -13.03 15.09
C ASN A 109 7.88 -14.03 14.97
N GLY A 110 8.50 -14.40 16.10
CA GLY A 110 9.47 -15.48 16.17
C GLY A 110 10.84 -15.03 16.68
N GLU A 111 11.89 -15.51 16.02
CA GLU A 111 13.27 -15.32 16.45
C GLU A 111 13.85 -13.94 16.14
N ILE A 112 13.30 -13.24 15.17
CA ILE A 112 13.70 -11.88 14.81
C ILE A 112 12.52 -10.98 15.15
N ASP A 113 12.79 -9.85 15.78
CA ASP A 113 11.73 -8.93 16.19
C ASP A 113 11.37 -7.97 15.06
N PHE A 114 12.36 -7.53 14.26
CA PHE A 114 12.15 -6.61 13.15
C PHE A 114 12.95 -6.97 11.91
N ILE A 115 12.38 -6.69 10.74
CA ILE A 115 13.09 -6.55 9.46
C ILE A 115 12.89 -5.14 8.93
N LEU A 116 13.97 -4.51 8.48
CA LEU A 116 13.98 -3.16 7.92
C LEU A 116 14.98 -3.03 6.77
#